data_AF-A0A7I8KNJ9-F1
#
_entry.id   AF-A0A7I8KNJ9-F1
#
_cell.length_a   1.000
_cell.length_b   1.000
_cell.length_c   1.000
_cell.angle_alpha   90.00
_cell.angle_beta   90.00
_cell.angle_gamma   90.00
#
_symmetry.space_group_name_H-M   'P 1'
#
loop_
_entity.id
_entity.type
_entity.pdbx_description
1 polymer ?
#
loop_
_entity_poly.entity_id
_entity_poly.type
_entity_poly.pdbx_seq_one_letter_code
_entity_poly.pdbx_strand_id
1 'polypeptide(L)' 'MNRSICSHLELHKKDFSSQRGIRIILGTRQRLLAYLSKKNRVSYKKLIGQLDIREPKNR' A
#
# COMPACT_ATOMS: atom_id res chain seq x y z
N MET A 1 2.26 -5.33 4.84
CA MET A 1 2.94 -5.19 3.52
C MET A 1 3.71 -6.48 3.27
N ASN A 2 3.38 -7.23 2.22
CA ASN A 2 3.90 -8.59 2.00
C ASN A 2 5.42 -8.56 1.75
N ARG A 3 6.20 -8.87 2.78
CA ARG A 3 7.68 -8.87 2.78
C ARG A 3 8.29 -9.68 1.61
N SER A 4 7.60 -10.73 1.17
CA SER A 4 8.02 -11.59 0.06
C SER A 4 8.23 -10.83 -1.26
N ILE A 5 7.31 -9.91 -1.62
CA ILE A 5 7.40 -9.18 -2.89
C ILE A 5 8.49 -8.13 -2.85
N CYS A 6 8.73 -7.51 -1.69
CA CYS A 6 9.80 -6.53 -1.53
C CYS A 6 11.17 -7.20 -1.72
N SER A 7 11.38 -8.38 -1.11
CA SER A 7 12.61 -9.16 -1.26
C SER A 7 12.82 -9.63 -2.71
N HIS A 8 11.75 -10.05 -3.41
CA HIS A 8 11.83 -10.41 -4.82
C HIS A 8 12.28 -9.22 -5.71
N LEU A 9 11.75 -8.02 -5.47
CA LEU A 9 12.15 -6.82 -6.21
C LEU A 9 13.58 -6.35 -5.89
N GLU A 10 14.04 -6.55 -4.66
CA GLU A 10 15.41 -6.24 -4.25
C GLU A 10 16.43 -7.16 -4.92
N LEU A 11 16.09 -8.45 -5.07
CA LEU A 11 16.87 -9.44 -5.79
C LEU A 11 16.86 -9.18 -7.30
N HIS A 12 15.69 -8.86 -7.87
CA HIS A 12 15.51 -8.66 -9.31
C HIS A 12 15.27 -7.18 -9.67
N LYS A 13 16.31 -6.35 -9.51
CA LYS A 13 16.24 -4.89 -9.74
C LYS A 13 15.82 -4.49 -11.16
N LYS A 14 16.05 -5.35 -12.16
CA LYS A 14 15.71 -5.12 -13.58
C LYS A 14 14.30 -5.57 -13.97
N ASP A 15 13.52 -6.14 -13.05
CA ASP A 15 12.14 -6.52 -13.35
C ASP A 15 11.20 -5.31 -13.30
N PHE A 16 11.20 -4.54 -14.39
CA PHE A 16 10.38 -3.34 -14.52
C PHE A 16 8.88 -3.65 -14.72
N SER A 17 8.56 -4.82 -15.28
CA SER A 17 7.18 -5.25 -15.52
C SER A 17 6.45 -5.51 -14.21
N SER A 18 7.06 -6.27 -13.30
CA SER A 18 6.51 -6.54 -11.97
C SER A 18 6.43 -5.26 -11.13
N GLN A 19 7.47 -4.41 -11.16
CA GLN A 19 7.46 -3.10 -10.48
C GLN A 19 6.31 -2.19 -10.96
N ARG A 20 6.00 -2.22 -12.27
CA ARG A 20 4.88 -1.44 -12.83
C ARG A 20 3.54 -1.98 -12.31
N GLY A 21 3.33 -3.30 -12.32
CA GLY A 21 2.11 -3.91 -11.77
C GLY A 21 1.90 -3.58 -10.30
N ILE A 22 2.96 -3.66 -9.50
CA ILE A 22 2.92 -3.34 -8.07
C ILE A 22 2.59 -1.87 -7.83
N ARG A 23 3.16 -0.94 -8.62
CA ARG A 23 2.83 0.49 -8.55
C ARG A 23 1.34 0.75 -8.81
N ILE A 24 0.74 0.06 -9.77
CA ILE A 24 -0.69 0.17 -10.07
C ILE A 24 -1.53 -0.30 -8.86
N ILE A 25 -1.22 -1.46 -8.30
CA ILE A 25 -1.93 -2.01 -7.13
C ILE A 25 -1.81 -1.07 -5.92
N LEU A 26 -0.62 -0.54 -5.67
CA LEU A 26 -0.37 0.43 -4.59
C LEU A 26 -1.20 1.70 -4.78
N GLY A 27 -1.28 2.24 -6.00
CA GLY A 27 -2.09 3.42 -6.30
C GLY A 27 -3.58 3.19 -6.06
N THR A 28 -4.12 2.05 -6.51
CA THR A 28 -5.53 1.69 -6.27
C THR A 28 -5.82 1.56 -4.78
N ARG A 29 -4.93 0.88 -4.03
CA ARG A 29 -5.05 0.72 -2.58
C ARG A 29 -5.05 2.07 -1.86
N GLN A 30 -4.18 3.00 -2.28
CA GLN A 30 -4.10 4.33 -1.68
C GLN A 30 -5.41 5.13 -1.87
N ARG A 31 -6.03 5.06 -3.06
CA ARG A 31 -7.33 5.70 -3.32
C ARG A 31 -8.45 5.12 -2.45
N LEU A 32 -8.49 3.80 -2.32
CA LEU A 32 -9.48 3.11 -1.48
C LEU A 32 -9.31 3.46 0.00
N LEU A 33 -8.06 3.50 0.49
CA LEU A 33 -7.76 3.93 1.86
C LEU A 33 -8.13 5.39 2.11
N ALA A 34 -7.89 6.29 1.14
CA ALA A 34 -8.31 7.68 1.23
C ALA A 34 -9.84 7.82 1.27
N TYR A 35 -10.55 7.04 0.44
CA TYR A 35 -12.02 7.00 0.48
C TYR A 35 -12.54 6.49 1.82
N LEU A 36 -11.99 5.39 2.33
CA LEU A 36 -12.39 4.80 3.60
C LEU A 36 -12.07 5.72 4.78
N SER A 37 -10.95 6.44 4.73
CA SER A 37 -10.58 7.49 5.70
C SER A 37 -11.60 8.63 5.74
N LYS A 38 -12.09 9.09 4.57
CA LYS A 38 -13.16 10.12 4.50
C LYS A 38 -14.50 9.61 5.02
N LYS A 39 -14.87 8.36 4.72
CA LYS A 39 -16.17 7.78 5.08
C LYS A 39 -16.25 7.33 6.54
N ASN A 40 -15.19 6.68 7.04
CA ASN A 40 -15.15 6.13 8.39
C ASN A 40 -13.71 6.09 8.94
N ARG A 41 -13.35 7.12 9.70
CA ARG A 41 -12.04 7.25 10.36
C ARG A 41 -11.74 6.16 11.38
N VAL A 42 -12.74 5.64 12.08
CA VAL A 42 -12.53 4.62 13.13
C VAL A 42 -12.15 3.29 12.50
N SER A 43 -12.91 2.85 11.49
CA SER A 43 -12.59 1.65 10.71
C SER A 43 -11.26 1.78 9.97
N TYR A 44 -10.96 2.98 9.45
CA TYR A 44 -9.66 3.28 8.85
C TYR A 44 -8.51 3.05 9.84
N LYS A 45 -8.56 3.67 11.02
CA LYS A 45 -7.52 3.54 12.07
C LYS A 45 -7.34 2.09 12.53
N LYS A 46 -8.44 1.35 12.70
CA LYS A 46 -8.38 -0.07 13.05
C LYS A 46 -7.69 -0.90 11.96
N LEU A 47 -8.06 -0.67 10.70
CA LEU A 47 -7.51 -1.40 9.54
C LEU A 47 -6.02 -1.15 9.34
N ILE A 48 -5.58 0.12 9.42
CA ILE A 48 -4.15 0.44 9.26
C ILE A 48 -3.31 -0.10 10.42
N GLY A 49 -3.86 -0.11 11.64
CA GLY A 49 -3.20 -0.69 12.81
C GLY A 49 -3.05 -2.21 12.71
N GLN A 50 -4.06 -2.90 12.19
CA GLN A 50 -4.00 -4.36 11.95
C GLN A 50 -3.00 -4.75 10.86
N LEU A 51 -2.89 -3.93 9.80
CA LEU A 51 -2.05 -4.24 8.64
C LEU A 51 -0.63 -3.66 8.75
N ASP A 52 -0.31 -3.02 9.88
CA ASP A 52 0.95 -2.31 10.14
C ASP A 52 1.33 -1.36 8.97
N ILE A 53 0.35 -0.60 8.50
CA ILE A 53 0.52 0.35 7.39
C ILE A 53 0.75 1.73 7.98
N ARG A 54 1.85 2.39 7.60
CA ARG A 54 2.09 3.79 7.95
C ARG A 54 0.97 4.70 7.42
N GLU A 55 0.53 5.63 8.26
CA GLU A 55 -0.43 6.66 7.86
C GLU A 55 0.12 7.48 6.68
N PRO A 56 -0.68 7.70 5.62
CA PRO A 56 -0.29 8.59 4.54
C PRO A 56 -0.18 10.01 5.11
N LYS A 57 1.00 10.61 4.96
CA LYS A 57 1.24 11.99 5.36
C LYS A 57 0.47 12.90 4.41
N ASN A 58 -0.70 13.40 4.84
CA ASN A 58 -1.36 14.50 4.14
C ASN A 58 -0.42 15.71 4.21
N ARG A 59 0.04 16.20 3.05
CA ARG A 59 0.56 17.56 2.89
C ARG A 59 -0.60 18.51 2.67
#